data_AF-A0A0C3JB41-F1
#
_entry.id   AF-A0A0C3JB41-F1
#
_cell.length_a   1.000
_cell.length_b   1.000
_cell.length_c   1.000
_cell.angle_alpha   90.00
_cell.angle_beta   90.00
_cell.angle_gamma   90.00
#
_symmetry.space_group_name_H-M   'P 1'
#
loop_
_entity.id
_entity.type
_entity.pdbx_description
1 polymer ?
#
loop_
_entity_poly.entity_id
_entity_poly.type
_entity_poly.pdbx_seq_one_letter_code
_entity_poly.pdbx_strand_id
1 'polypeptide(L)'
;MVPTSCGKLPTNIGTPAGGSLTADQWLLLATVYGPVVLWSACLPEDARGEALHAHVQTITKAESEKQAHVTQRAEHAKALLEAKKQGEGAYEAMKLKIAQDKLKVAKAKNQEKLQIVAAKQVEKATMTAAKKAKAAQARLVRKCKATHKEQLSHPLSMQANEEESSGAIAFTDEDNGKFSLHPNDLDNFLKLCSALHILLRQ
;
A
#
# COMPACT_ATOMS: atom_id res chain seq x y z
N MET A 1 13.75 -9.49 -16.14
CA MET A 1 13.77 -9.47 -17.61
C MET A 1 13.20 -8.13 -18.05
N VAL A 2 14.04 -7.22 -18.56
CA VAL A 2 13.59 -5.86 -18.97
C VAL A 2 12.97 -5.96 -20.37
N PRO A 3 11.79 -5.35 -20.64
CA PRO A 3 11.17 -5.40 -21.95
C PRO A 3 12.08 -4.83 -23.04
N THR A 4 12.19 -5.51 -24.19
CA THR A 4 13.00 -5.09 -25.35
C THR A 4 12.53 -3.77 -25.98
N SER A 5 11.36 -3.27 -25.59
CA SER A 5 10.82 -1.97 -26.00
C SER A 5 11.34 -0.80 -25.17
N CYS A 6 11.94 -1.04 -24.00
CA CYS A 6 12.76 -0.05 -23.31
C CYS A 6 14.11 -0.03 -24.04
N GLY A 7 14.35 1.02 -24.83
CA GLY A 7 15.51 1.14 -25.73
C GLY A 7 16.80 0.60 -25.10
N LYS A 8 17.59 -0.12 -25.91
CA LYS A 8 18.85 -0.74 -25.49
C LYS A 8 19.65 0.23 -24.61
N LEU A 9 19.74 -0.07 -23.31
CA LEU A 9 20.71 0.57 -22.44
C LEU A 9 22.08 0.46 -23.12
N PRO A 10 22.85 1.56 -23.22
CA PRO A 10 24.20 1.49 -23.74
C PRO A 10 24.94 0.37 -23.02
N THR A 11 25.46 -0.60 -23.76
CA THR A 11 26.11 -1.81 -23.23
C THR A 11 27.40 -1.50 -22.44
N ASN A 12 27.74 -0.21 -22.30
CA ASN A 12 28.90 0.33 -21.60
C ASN A 12 28.51 1.12 -20.34
N ILE A 13 27.57 0.62 -19.53
CA ILE A 13 27.49 1.04 -18.11
C ILE A 13 28.53 0.20 -17.37
N GLY A 14 29.79 0.60 -17.40
CA GLY A 14 30.86 -0.08 -16.65
C GLY A 14 32.28 0.16 -17.14
N THR A 15 32.46 0.50 -18.41
CA THR A 15 33.79 0.85 -18.95
C THR A 15 33.92 2.37 -18.94
N PRO A 16 34.73 2.98 -18.05
CA PRO A 16 34.87 4.43 -17.96
C PRO A 16 35.65 4.94 -19.18
N ALA A 17 34.99 5.08 -20.32
CA ALA A 17 35.50 5.83 -21.44
C ALA A 17 35.28 7.33 -21.17
N GLY A 18 35.92 7.87 -20.13
CA GLY A 18 36.17 9.31 -19.91
C GLY A 18 35.03 10.33 -20.07
N GLY A 19 33.77 9.91 -20.20
CA GLY A 19 32.62 10.75 -20.47
C GLY A 19 31.54 10.50 -19.43
N SER A 20 31.26 11.52 -18.63
CA SER A 20 30.09 11.53 -17.75
C SER A 20 28.82 11.27 -18.55
N LEU A 21 27.87 10.50 -18.00
CA LEU A 21 26.53 10.38 -18.57
C LEU A 21 25.99 11.79 -18.88
N THR A 22 25.37 11.95 -20.05
CA THR A 22 24.73 13.22 -20.38
C THR A 22 23.59 13.51 -19.40
N ALA A 23 23.22 14.77 -19.22
CA ALA A 23 22.13 15.15 -18.32
C ALA A 23 20.83 14.36 -18.60
N ASP A 24 20.53 14.12 -19.87
CA ASP A 24 19.38 13.31 -20.29
C ASP A 24 19.50 11.83 -19.88
N GLN A 25 20.71 11.27 -19.90
CA GLN A 25 20.96 9.90 -19.45
C GLN A 25 20.81 9.78 -17.93
N TRP A 26 21.29 10.76 -17.16
CA TRP A 26 21.04 10.84 -15.72
C TRP A 26 19.55 10.98 -15.40
N LEU A 27 18.85 11.81 -16.16
CA LEU A 27 17.42 12.02 -15.99
C LEU A 27 16.63 10.75 -16.28
N LEU A 28 16.93 10.04 -17.37
CA LEU A 28 16.30 8.76 -17.71
C LEU A 28 16.58 7.71 -16.62
N LEU A 29 17.82 7.63 -16.15
CA LEU A 29 18.21 6.72 -15.08
C LEU A 29 17.46 7.03 -13.78
N ALA A 30 17.35 8.31 -13.40
CA ALA A 30 16.72 8.72 -12.15
C ALA A 30 15.18 8.62 -12.18
N THR A 31 14.55 8.93 -13.32
CA THR A 31 13.08 9.03 -13.42
C THR A 31 12.41 7.74 -13.88
N VAL A 32 13.06 6.97 -14.76
CA VAL A 32 12.48 5.74 -15.32
C VAL A 32 13.05 4.51 -14.61
N TYR A 33 14.37 4.41 -14.50
CA TYR A 33 15.01 3.19 -13.97
C TYR A 33 15.10 3.17 -12.45
N GLY A 34 15.33 4.33 -11.82
CA GLY A 34 15.44 4.48 -10.37
C GLY A 34 14.24 3.89 -9.63
N PRO A 35 13.00 4.31 -9.96
CA PRO A 35 11.80 3.74 -9.36
C PRO A 35 11.66 2.23 -9.62
N VAL A 36 12.01 1.74 -10.81
CA VAL A 36 11.90 0.30 -11.15
C VAL A 36 12.88 -0.55 -10.33
N VAL A 37 14.13 -0.12 -10.22
CA VAL A 37 15.18 -0.81 -9.46
C VAL A 37 14.89 -0.72 -7.96
N LEU A 38 14.50 0.46 -7.47
CA LEU A 38 14.13 0.68 -6.07
C LEU A 38 12.92 -0.19 -5.68
N TRP A 39 11.89 -0.22 -6.52
CA TRP A 39 10.71 -1.07 -6.29
C TRP A 39 11.07 -2.56 -6.30
N SER A 40 11.96 -2.99 -7.19
CA SER A 40 12.40 -4.39 -7.27
C SER A 40 13.23 -4.84 -6.07
N ALA A 41 14.01 -3.93 -5.46
CA ALA A 41 14.84 -4.21 -4.30
C ALA A 41 14.07 -4.10 -2.96
N CYS A 42 13.05 -3.24 -2.90
CA CYS A 42 12.28 -3.00 -1.67
C CYS A 42 11.06 -3.93 -1.51
N LEU A 43 10.75 -4.80 -2.47
CA LEU A 43 9.68 -5.79 -2.34
C LEU A 43 10.19 -7.12 -1.77
N PRO A 44 9.68 -7.58 -0.60
CA PRO A 44 9.95 -8.91 -0.05
C PRO A 44 9.62 -9.99 -1.08
N GLU A 45 10.48 -11.00 -1.26
CA GLU A 45 10.27 -12.08 -2.23
C GLU A 45 8.92 -12.79 -2.03
N ASP A 46 8.53 -12.95 -0.77
CA ASP A 46 7.33 -13.67 -0.32
C ASP A 46 6.03 -12.91 -0.65
N ALA A 47 6.11 -11.59 -0.83
CA ALA A 47 4.98 -10.71 -1.13
C ALA A 47 4.76 -10.48 -2.64
N ARG A 48 5.64 -11.00 -3.51
CA ARG A 48 5.67 -10.64 -4.94
C ARG A 48 4.48 -11.10 -5.76
N GLY A 49 3.81 -12.19 -5.37
CA GLY A 49 2.70 -12.74 -6.17
C GLY A 49 1.39 -12.00 -5.91
N GLU A 50 0.85 -12.18 -4.71
CA GLU A 50 -0.52 -11.76 -4.39
C GLU A 50 -0.64 -10.25 -4.17
N ALA A 51 0.32 -9.63 -3.47
CA ALA A 51 0.28 -8.19 -3.22
C ALA A 51 0.48 -7.38 -4.51
N LEU A 52 1.38 -7.85 -5.41
CA LEU A 52 1.55 -7.23 -6.72
C LEU A 52 0.28 -7.34 -7.56
N HIS A 53 -0.33 -8.53 -7.60
CA HIS A 53 -1.57 -8.73 -8.34
C HIS A 53 -2.71 -7.85 -7.82
N ALA A 54 -2.90 -7.77 -6.50
CA ALA A 54 -3.87 -6.87 -5.88
C ALA A 54 -3.60 -5.40 -6.20
N HIS A 55 -2.33 -4.98 -6.24
CA HIS A 55 -1.95 -3.63 -6.60
C HIS A 55 -2.23 -3.32 -8.08
N VAL A 56 -1.84 -4.22 -8.98
CA VAL A 56 -2.13 -4.11 -10.42
C VAL A 56 -3.63 -4.05 -10.66
N GLN A 57 -4.44 -4.89 -10.00
CA GLN A 57 -5.89 -4.83 -10.07
C GLN A 57 -6.45 -3.47 -9.61
N THR A 58 -5.89 -2.92 -8.53
CA THR A 58 -6.29 -1.59 -8.02
C THR A 58 -5.96 -0.49 -9.02
N ILE A 59 -4.78 -0.52 -9.65
CA ILE A 59 -4.38 0.44 -10.69
C ILE A 59 -5.29 0.32 -11.90
N THR A 60 -5.48 -0.89 -12.44
CA THR A 60 -6.34 -1.13 -13.60
C THR A 60 -7.78 -0.67 -13.35
N LYS A 61 -8.31 -0.92 -12.14
CA LYS A 61 -9.62 -0.41 -11.72
C LYS A 61 -9.63 1.12 -11.73
N ALA A 62 -8.65 1.77 -11.09
CA ALA A 62 -8.59 3.24 -11.05
C ALA A 62 -8.44 3.87 -12.45
N GLU A 63 -7.66 3.24 -13.34
CA GLU A 63 -7.47 3.70 -14.71
C GLU A 63 -8.75 3.57 -15.54
N SER A 64 -9.42 2.41 -15.48
CA SER A 64 -10.71 2.21 -16.15
C SER A 64 -11.79 3.17 -15.64
N GLU A 65 -11.85 3.48 -14.33
CA GLU A 65 -12.74 4.50 -13.77
C GLU A 65 -12.44 5.90 -14.32
N LYS A 66 -11.16 6.26 -14.42
CA LYS A 66 -10.73 7.53 -15.01
C LYS A 66 -11.14 7.62 -16.48
N GLN A 67 -10.95 6.55 -17.24
CA GLN A 67 -11.33 6.50 -18.65
C GLN A 67 -12.85 6.58 -18.82
N ALA A 68 -13.63 5.86 -18.00
CA ALA A 68 -15.08 5.94 -17.99
C ALA A 68 -15.58 7.37 -17.70
N HIS A 69 -14.95 8.07 -16.76
CA HIS A 69 -15.29 9.46 -16.46
C HIS A 69 -15.00 10.42 -17.63
N VAL A 70 -13.90 10.22 -18.36
CA VAL A 70 -13.59 11.01 -19.55
C VAL A 70 -14.62 10.76 -20.65
N THR A 71 -14.94 9.50 -20.93
CA THR A 71 -15.96 9.12 -21.92
C THR A 71 -17.33 9.68 -21.55
N GLN A 72 -17.75 9.53 -20.29
CA GLN A 72 -19.02 10.07 -19.78
C GLN A 72 -19.08 11.59 -19.94
N ARG A 73 -17.99 12.31 -19.66
CA ARG A 73 -17.93 13.77 -19.85
C ARG A 73 -18.06 14.16 -21.31
N ALA A 74 -17.42 13.42 -22.23
CA ALA A 74 -17.53 13.67 -23.66
C ALA A 74 -18.96 13.41 -24.17
N GLU A 75 -19.61 12.34 -23.71
CA GLU A 75 -21.00 12.03 -24.03
C GLU A 75 -21.96 13.11 -23.51
N HIS A 76 -21.78 13.57 -22.27
CA HIS A 76 -22.55 14.68 -21.71
C HIS A 76 -22.37 15.97 -22.52
N ALA A 77 -21.15 16.28 -22.95
CA ALA A 77 -20.89 17.44 -23.80
C ALA A 77 -21.60 17.31 -25.16
N LYS A 78 -21.51 16.14 -25.81
CA LYS A 78 -22.19 15.85 -27.07
C LYS A 78 -23.71 15.97 -26.93
N ALA A 79 -24.28 15.42 -25.85
CA ALA A 79 -25.72 15.47 -25.60
C ALA A 79 -26.22 16.90 -25.34
N LEU A 80 -25.44 17.74 -24.65
CA LEU A 80 -25.76 19.16 -24.48
C LEU A 80 -25.74 19.93 -25.80
N LEU A 81 -24.79 19.64 -26.68
CA LEU A 81 -24.75 20.24 -28.02
C LEU A 81 -25.96 19.85 -28.87
N GLU A 82 -26.38 18.59 -28.80
CA GLU A 82 -27.56 18.12 -29.52
C GLU A 82 -28.85 18.73 -28.97
N ALA A 83 -29.00 18.77 -27.65
CA ALA A 83 -30.12 19.41 -26.99
C ALA A 83 -30.20 20.91 -27.33
N LYS A 84 -29.06 21.58 -27.48
CA LYS A 84 -29.00 22.99 -27.91
C LYS A 84 -29.58 23.20 -29.32
N LYS A 85 -29.46 22.23 -30.23
CA LYS A 85 -30.10 22.30 -31.57
C LYS A 85 -31.62 22.16 -31.50
N GLN A 86 -32.15 21.52 -30.47
CA GLN A 86 -33.58 21.27 -30.28
C GLN A 86 -34.32 22.43 -29.58
N GLY A 87 -33.57 23.40 -29.02
CA GLY A 87 -34.11 24.59 -28.36
C GLY A 87 -33.72 24.71 -26.89
N GLU A 88 -34.01 25.87 -26.31
CA GLU A 88 -33.58 26.23 -24.95
C GLU A 88 -34.17 25.31 -23.88
N GLY A 89 -35.45 24.95 -24.01
CA GLY A 89 -36.11 24.03 -23.07
C GLY A 89 -35.47 22.64 -23.03
N ALA A 90 -35.06 22.11 -24.20
CA ALA A 90 -34.37 20.82 -24.28
C ALA A 90 -32.97 20.88 -23.65
N TYR A 91 -32.26 22.00 -23.83
CA TYR A 91 -30.94 22.23 -23.23
C TYR A 91 -31.00 22.25 -21.70
N GLU A 92 -31.92 23.02 -21.11
CA GLU A 92 -32.06 23.10 -19.65
C GLU A 92 -32.55 21.76 -19.05
N ALA A 93 -33.48 21.06 -19.72
CA ALA A 93 -33.89 19.72 -19.30
C ALA A 93 -32.71 18.73 -19.27
N MET A 94 -31.86 18.74 -20.30
CA MET A 94 -30.68 17.86 -20.36
C MET A 94 -29.65 18.23 -19.28
N LYS A 95 -29.42 19.52 -19.04
CA LYS A 95 -28.51 20.00 -18.00
C LYS A 95 -28.97 19.59 -16.60
N LEU A 96 -30.27 19.69 -16.30
CA LEU A 96 -30.87 19.22 -15.05
C LEU A 96 -30.68 17.71 -14.88
N LYS A 97 -30.91 16.92 -15.94
CA LYS A 97 -30.68 15.47 -15.93
C LYS A 97 -29.21 15.13 -15.60
N ILE A 98 -28.25 15.79 -16.25
CA ILE A 98 -26.82 15.60 -15.98
C ILE A 98 -26.48 15.96 -14.52
N ALA A 99 -27.03 17.05 -13.99
CA ALA A 99 -26.82 17.44 -12.59
C ALA A 99 -27.38 16.38 -11.62
N GLN A 100 -28.57 15.87 -11.90
CA GLN A 100 -29.20 14.81 -11.10
C GLN A 100 -28.37 13.52 -11.12
N ASP A 101 -27.86 13.11 -12.29
CA ASP A 101 -27.06 11.91 -12.41
C ASP A 101 -25.72 12.04 -11.66
N LYS A 102 -25.07 13.20 -11.74
CA LYS A 102 -23.87 13.50 -10.93
C LYS A 102 -24.14 13.42 -9.43
N LEU A 103 -25.28 13.94 -8.97
CA LEU A 103 -25.66 13.87 -7.56
C LEU A 103 -25.90 12.41 -7.12
N LYS A 104 -26.54 11.59 -7.95
CA LYS A 104 -26.75 10.16 -7.68
C LYS A 104 -25.42 9.41 -7.57
N VAL A 105 -24.49 9.64 -8.51
CA VAL A 105 -23.15 9.02 -8.49
C VAL A 105 -22.37 9.45 -7.25
N ALA A 106 -22.39 10.74 -6.89
CA ALA A 106 -21.73 11.24 -5.69
C ALA A 106 -22.31 10.62 -4.40
N LYS A 107 -23.64 10.49 -4.33
CA LYS A 107 -24.33 9.84 -3.20
C LYS A 107 -23.95 8.36 -3.08
N ALA A 108 -23.95 7.62 -4.20
CA ALA A 108 -23.54 6.22 -4.23
C ALA A 108 -22.08 6.03 -3.77
N LYS A 109 -21.15 6.87 -4.26
CA LYS A 109 -19.74 6.84 -3.86
C LYS A 109 -19.54 7.13 -2.37
N ASN A 110 -20.31 8.05 -1.80
CA ASN A 110 -20.27 8.32 -0.36
C ASN A 110 -20.83 7.15 0.45
N GLN A 111 -21.91 6.51 -0.02
CA GLN A 111 -22.48 5.32 0.62
C GLN A 111 -21.51 4.13 0.58
N GLU A 112 -20.84 3.89 -0.54
CA GLU A 112 -19.80 2.85 -0.66
C GLU A 112 -18.65 3.09 0.33
N LYS A 113 -18.15 4.33 0.43
CA LYS A 113 -17.11 4.68 1.42
C LYS A 113 -17.56 4.40 2.85
N LEU A 114 -18.81 4.72 3.19
CA LEU A 114 -19.37 4.44 4.51
C LEU A 114 -19.45 2.92 4.77
N GLN A 115 -19.84 2.13 3.76
CA GLN A 115 -19.87 0.67 3.87
C GLN A 115 -18.47 0.08 4.07
N ILE A 116 -17.45 0.59 3.36
CA ILE A 116 -16.05 0.16 3.55
C ILE A 116 -15.56 0.47 4.96
N VAL A 117 -15.85 1.68 5.48
CA VAL A 117 -15.46 2.05 6.84
C VAL A 117 -16.17 1.18 7.88
N ALA A 118 -17.48 0.93 7.69
CA ALA A 118 -18.25 0.04 8.56
C ALA A 118 -17.70 -1.39 8.55
N ALA A 119 -17.39 -1.94 7.38
CA ALA A 119 -16.80 -3.27 7.24
C ALA A 119 -15.45 -3.38 7.96
N LYS A 120 -14.56 -2.38 7.80
CA LYS A 120 -13.27 -2.33 8.50
C LYS A 120 -13.43 -2.27 10.03
N GLN A 121 -14.44 -1.57 10.52
CA GLN A 121 -14.74 -1.52 11.96
C GLN A 121 -15.25 -2.86 12.48
N VAL A 122 -16.13 -3.53 11.73
CA VAL A 122 -16.62 -4.88 12.06
C VAL A 122 -15.46 -5.88 12.09
N GLU A 123 -14.58 -5.87 11.08
CA GLU A 123 -13.40 -6.74 11.03
C GLU A 123 -12.45 -6.50 12.21
N LYS A 124 -12.21 -5.24 12.57
CA LYS A 124 -11.42 -4.91 13.76
C LYS A 124 -12.08 -5.44 15.04
N ALA A 125 -13.40 -5.29 15.17
CA ALA A 125 -14.15 -5.79 16.31
C ALA A 125 -14.09 -7.33 16.41
N THR A 126 -14.28 -8.06 15.32
CA THR A 126 -14.19 -9.53 15.30
C THR A 126 -12.80 -10.03 15.67
N MET A 127 -11.74 -9.38 15.16
CA MET A 127 -10.36 -9.70 15.51
C MET A 127 -10.07 -9.48 17.00
N THR A 128 -10.61 -8.42 17.60
CA THR A 128 -10.45 -8.19 19.06
C THR A 128 -11.24 -9.19 19.90
N ALA A 129 -12.45 -9.57 19.47
CA ALA A 129 -13.26 -10.57 20.16
C ALA A 129 -12.60 -11.96 20.09
N ALA A 130 -12.08 -12.35 18.93
CA ALA A 130 -11.36 -13.60 18.74
C ALA A 130 -10.09 -13.69 19.61
N LYS A 131 -9.32 -12.60 19.72
CA LYS A 131 -8.15 -12.52 20.62
C LYS A 131 -8.55 -12.69 22.09
N LYS A 132 -9.63 -12.03 22.54
CA LYS A 132 -10.15 -12.18 23.92
C LYS A 132 -10.65 -13.60 24.20
N ALA A 133 -11.35 -14.22 23.25
CA ALA A 133 -11.83 -15.60 23.39
C ALA A 133 -10.67 -16.60 23.51
N LYS A 134 -9.64 -16.49 22.67
CA LYS A 134 -8.42 -17.33 22.76
C LYS A 134 -7.70 -17.14 24.11
N ALA A 135 -7.60 -15.92 24.60
CA ALA A 135 -6.99 -15.64 25.90
C ALA A 135 -7.79 -16.25 27.07
N ALA A 136 -9.12 -16.20 27.01
CA ALA A 136 -9.99 -16.85 28.01
C ALA A 136 -9.86 -18.38 27.98
N GLN A 137 -9.82 -18.97 26.78
CA GLN A 137 -9.65 -20.40 26.60
C GLN A 137 -8.30 -20.90 27.14
N ALA A 138 -7.21 -20.16 26.90
CA ALA A 138 -5.89 -20.46 27.45
C ALA A 138 -5.85 -20.42 28.99
N ARG A 139 -6.62 -19.51 29.62
CA ARG A 139 -6.74 -19.44 31.09
C ARG A 139 -7.47 -20.65 31.67
N LEU A 140 -8.53 -21.14 31.01
CA LEU A 140 -9.26 -22.33 31.46
C LEU A 140 -8.39 -23.60 31.40
N VAL A 141 -7.62 -23.78 30.32
CA VAL A 141 -6.70 -24.92 30.16
C VAL A 141 -5.64 -24.96 31.26
N ARG A 142 -5.11 -23.79 31.68
CA ARG A 142 -4.14 -23.71 32.79
C ARG A 142 -4.76 -24.12 34.14
N LYS A 143 -6.02 -23.78 34.39
CA LYS A 143 -6.70 -24.13 35.64
C LYS A 143 -6.90 -25.64 35.80
N CYS A 144 -7.26 -26.36 34.74
CA CYS A 144 -7.44 -27.82 34.80
C CYS A 144 -6.13 -28.60 35.03
N LYS A 145 -4.98 -28.08 34.58
CA LYS A 145 -3.68 -28.73 34.81
C LYS A 145 -3.20 -28.60 36.26
N ALA A 146 -3.60 -27.54 36.97
CA ALA A 146 -3.22 -27.35 38.37
C ALA A 146 -3.90 -28.38 39.29
N THR A 147 -5.18 -28.69 39.05
CA THR A 147 -5.95 -29.61 39.90
C THR A 147 -5.54 -31.08 39.77
N HIS A 148 -4.92 -31.48 38.66
CA HIS A 148 -4.45 -32.86 38.47
C HIS A 148 -3.09 -33.14 39.15
N LYS A 149 -2.35 -32.11 39.57
CA LYS A 149 -1.03 -32.28 40.21
C LYS A 149 -1.10 -32.41 41.73
N GLU A 150 -2.26 -32.14 42.33
CA GLU A 150 -2.45 -32.11 43.79
C GLU A 150 -2.76 -33.48 44.42
N GLN A 151 -2.93 -34.55 43.62
CA GLN A 151 -3.12 -35.92 44.15
C GLN A 151 -1.90 -36.84 44.05
N LEU A 152 -0.72 -36.34 43.63
CA LEU A 152 0.44 -37.22 43.42
C LEU A 152 1.77 -36.63 43.91
N SER A 153 1.85 -36.15 45.15
CA SER A 153 3.11 -36.25 45.95
C SER A 153 2.95 -35.77 47.39
N HIS A 154 3.15 -36.71 48.32
CA HIS A 154 3.65 -36.43 49.68
C HIS A 154 5.09 -35.89 49.62
N PRO A 155 5.53 -35.13 50.65
CA PRO A 155 6.76 -34.37 50.60
C PRO A 155 7.95 -35.18 51.14
N LEU A 156 9.08 -35.14 50.43
CA LEU A 156 10.39 -35.32 51.04
C LEU A 156 11.34 -34.24 50.52
N SER A 157 11.69 -33.40 51.49
CA SER A 157 12.81 -32.46 51.55
C SER A 157 14.03 -32.92 50.75
N MET A 158 14.69 -31.99 50.04
CA MET A 158 16.04 -31.54 50.38
C MET A 158 16.36 -30.24 49.64
N GLN A 159 16.95 -29.32 50.40
CA GLN A 159 17.60 -28.10 49.93
C GLN A 159 18.80 -28.44 49.04
N ALA A 160 18.98 -27.68 47.96
CA ALA A 160 20.29 -27.44 47.38
C ALA A 160 20.28 -26.06 46.71
N ASN A 161 21.05 -25.14 47.28
CA ASN A 161 21.55 -23.94 46.64
C ASN A 161 22.46 -24.35 45.48
N GLU A 162 22.23 -23.82 44.28
CA GLU A 162 23.30 -23.53 43.33
C GLU A 162 23.01 -22.19 42.66
N GLU A 163 23.82 -21.20 43.02
CA GLU A 163 24.16 -20.05 42.19
C GLU A 163 24.97 -20.53 40.96
N GLU A 164 25.14 -19.63 39.98
CA GLU A 164 25.89 -19.76 38.72
C GLU A 164 25.08 -20.30 37.52
N SER A 165 25.19 -19.79 36.30
CA SER A 165 26.04 -18.73 35.75
C SER A 165 25.35 -18.13 34.53
N SER A 166 25.63 -16.84 34.36
CA SER A 166 25.24 -15.97 33.27
C SER A 166 25.68 -16.52 31.91
N GLY A 167 24.73 -16.66 30.98
CA GLY A 167 25.03 -17.03 29.60
C GLY A 167 23.83 -17.08 28.65
N ALA A 168 22.76 -16.34 28.94
CA ALA A 168 21.64 -16.21 28.01
C ALA A 168 21.99 -15.18 26.94
N ILE A 169 22.60 -15.62 25.84
CA ILE A 169 22.63 -14.83 24.60
C ILE A 169 21.20 -14.87 24.06
N ALA A 170 20.41 -13.89 24.49
CA ALA A 170 19.15 -13.57 23.87
C ALA A 170 19.42 -13.10 22.44
N PHE A 171 19.28 -14.00 21.47
CA PHE A 171 19.04 -13.62 20.09
C PHE A 171 17.64 -13.00 20.04
N THR A 172 17.57 -11.70 20.33
CA THR A 172 16.43 -10.87 19.93
C THR A 172 16.51 -10.70 18.43
N ASP A 173 15.74 -11.53 17.72
CA ASP A 173 15.49 -11.46 16.27
C ASP A 173 14.59 -10.24 15.95
N GLU A 174 14.98 -9.08 16.48
CA GLU A 174 14.35 -7.77 16.27
C GLU A 174 15.19 -6.97 15.27
N ASP A 175 15.54 -7.57 14.12
CA ASP A 175 15.70 -6.77 12.90
C ASP A 175 14.31 -6.48 12.34
N ASN A 176 13.51 -5.80 13.16
CA ASN A 176 12.33 -5.12 12.71
C ASN A 176 12.88 -3.98 11.83
N GLY A 177 12.96 -4.24 10.52
CA GLY A 177 13.43 -3.38 9.44
C GLY A 177 12.67 -2.05 9.38
N LYS A 178 12.79 -1.31 10.47
CA LYS A 178 12.21 0.00 10.71
C LYS A 178 13.20 0.92 10.04
N PHE A 179 12.98 1.11 8.75
CA PHE A 179 13.62 2.13 7.94
C PHE A 179 13.47 3.46 8.67
N SER A 180 14.46 3.75 9.52
CA SER A 180 14.50 4.97 10.33
C SER A 180 15.07 6.01 9.41
N LEU A 181 14.22 6.51 8.52
CA LEU A 181 14.51 7.68 7.72
C LEU A 181 14.87 8.80 8.69
N HIS A 182 15.98 9.45 8.44
CA HIS A 182 16.38 10.59 9.25
C HIS A 182 15.26 11.65 9.13
N PRO A 183 14.90 12.35 10.21
CA PRO A 183 13.84 13.36 10.15
C PRO A 183 14.07 14.44 9.06
N ASN A 184 15.32 14.63 8.62
CA ASN A 184 15.68 15.53 7.53
C ASN A 184 15.59 14.93 6.12
N ASP A 185 15.45 13.61 5.98
CA ASP A 185 15.44 12.94 4.67
C ASP A 185 14.19 13.27 3.88
N LEU A 186 13.05 13.46 4.57
CA LEU A 186 11.81 13.87 3.92
C LEU A 186 11.94 15.25 3.27
N ASP A 187 12.53 16.22 3.99
CA ASP A 187 12.78 17.56 3.46
C ASP A 187 13.79 17.55 2.31
N ASN A 188 14.84 16.74 2.42
CA ASN A 188 15.84 16.59 1.35
C ASN A 188 15.25 15.94 0.10
N PHE A 189 14.39 14.92 0.25
CA PHE A 189 13.68 14.29 -0.84
C PHE A 189 12.71 15.26 -1.54
N LEU A 190 11.95 16.05 -0.78
CA LEU A 190 11.05 17.06 -1.34
C LEU A 190 11.80 18.19 -2.06
N LYS A 191 12.97 18.60 -1.56
CA LYS A 191 13.87 19.54 -2.25
C LYS A 191 14.36 18.94 -3.57
N LEU A 192 14.76 17.67 -3.57
CA LEU A 192 15.20 16.96 -4.77
C LEU A 192 14.07 16.83 -5.80
N CYS A 193 12.86 16.41 -5.38
CA CYS A 193 11.69 16.35 -6.27
C CYS A 193 11.33 17.72 -6.85
N SER A 194 11.41 18.79 -6.05
CA SER A 194 11.14 20.15 -6.52
C SER A 194 12.19 20.62 -7.53
N ALA A 195 13.47 20.36 -7.27
CA ALA A 195 14.56 20.67 -8.19
C ALA A 195 14.40 19.90 -9.52
N LEU A 196 14.09 18.61 -9.46
CA LEU A 196 13.81 17.78 -10.65
C LEU A 196 12.60 18.32 -11.43
N HIS A 197 11.53 18.75 -10.76
CA HIS A 197 10.36 19.32 -11.42
C HIS A 197 10.64 20.66 -12.11
N ILE A 198 11.52 21.50 -11.55
CA ILE A 198 11.97 22.75 -12.20
C ILE A 198 12.82 22.43 -13.44
N LEU A 199 13.75 21.47 -13.32
CA LEU A 199 14.62 21.04 -14.43
C LEU A 199 13.84 20.41 -15.58
N LEU A 200 12.76 19.68 -15.28
CA LEU A 200 11.92 18.99 -16.25
C LEU A 200 10.87 19.88 -16.95
N ARG A 201 10.75 21.14 -16.55
CA ARG A 201 9.76 22.10 -17.08
C ARG A 201 10.34 23.17 -18.01
N GLN A 202 11.65 23.09 -18.30
CA GLN A 202 12.29 23.88 -19.36
C GLN A 202 12.14 23.18 -20.71
#